data_AF-A0A419EK44-F1
#
_entry.id   AF-A0A419EK44-F1
#
_cell.length_a   1.000
_cell.length_b   1.000
_cell.length_c   1.000
_cell.angle_alpha   90.00
_cell.angle_beta   90.00
_cell.angle_gamma   90.00
#
_symmetry.space_group_name_H-M   'P 1'
#
loop_
_entity.id
_entity.type
_entity.pdbx_description
1 polymer ?
#
loop_
_entity_poly.entity_id
_entity_poly.type
_entity_poly.pdbx_seq_one_letter_code
_entity_poly.pdbx_strand_id
1 'polypeptide(L)'
;MKKYIAQIFLFSAFIFSIFLQINCSKNEEAKAMSPDEIVAKGEYLVNLGGCNDCHSPKVFTEMGPMFDTTKLLSGHPSEAKLFPVDTSVTNSKWMHTSMDLTAWVGPWGVSFAANLTPDGPTGLGNWTDEIFIKAIRTGKHMGFGRGILPPMPWQNYALLTEDDLKTIFAYLKSLPAISNKVPDPIPPNMVAQSLNIKGKM
;
A
#
# COMPACT_ATOMS: atom_id res chain seq x y z
N MET A 1 -41.43 50.43 21.71
CA MET A 1 -42.04 49.12 21.37
C MET A 1 -42.07 48.83 19.86
N LYS A 2 -42.55 49.73 18.99
CA LYS A 2 -42.62 49.47 17.53
C LYS A 2 -41.28 49.16 16.81
N LYS A 3 -40.15 49.75 17.23
CA LYS A 3 -38.82 49.48 16.63
C LYS A 3 -38.28 48.07 16.91
N TYR A 4 -38.52 47.54 18.11
CA TYR A 4 -38.08 46.19 18.51
C TYR A 4 -38.87 45.08 17.80
N ILE A 5 -40.15 45.32 17.52
CA ILE A 5 -40.99 44.36 16.78
C ILE A 5 -40.48 44.20 15.34
N ALA A 6 -40.13 45.30 14.65
CA ALA A 6 -39.59 45.24 13.29
C ALA A 6 -38.23 44.51 13.22
N GLN A 7 -37.36 44.70 14.22
CA GLN A 7 -36.08 43.97 14.29
C GLN A 7 -36.26 42.47 14.59
N ILE A 8 -37.24 42.09 15.41
CA ILE A 8 -37.55 40.67 15.68
C ILE A 8 -38.12 39.99 14.44
N PHE A 9 -38.97 40.67 13.65
CA PHE A 9 -39.49 40.15 12.38
C PHE A 9 -38.40 40.03 11.30
N LEU A 10 -37.44 40.95 11.26
CA LEU A 10 -36.30 40.88 10.32
C LEU A 10 -35.32 39.76 10.71
N PHE A 11 -35.08 39.54 12.00
CA PHE A 11 -34.21 38.45 12.47
C PHE A 11 -34.86 37.07 12.29
N SER A 12 -36.16 36.95 12.51
CA SER A 12 -36.89 35.68 12.29
C SER A 12 -37.00 35.31 10.81
N ALA A 13 -37.22 36.29 9.93
CA ALA A 13 -37.20 36.08 8.48
C ALA A 13 -35.83 35.66 7.96
N PHE A 14 -34.74 36.20 8.54
CA PHE A 14 -33.37 35.83 8.18
C PHE A 14 -33.03 34.39 8.62
N ILE A 15 -33.42 34.01 9.84
CA ILE A 15 -33.22 32.63 10.33
C ILE A 15 -34.08 31.63 9.53
N PHE A 16 -35.32 31.97 9.18
CA PHE A 16 -36.17 31.10 8.37
C PHE A 16 -35.62 30.90 6.93
N SER A 17 -35.01 31.94 6.35
CA SER A 17 -34.34 31.86 5.05
C SER A 17 -33.08 30.98 5.08
N ILE A 18 -32.30 31.06 6.17
CA ILE A 18 -31.16 30.15 6.41
C ILE A 18 -31.63 28.70 6.54
N PHE A 19 -32.72 28.44 7.27
CA PHE A 19 -33.30 27.10 7.40
C PHE A 19 -33.82 26.55 6.06
N LEU A 20 -34.38 27.39 5.18
CA LEU A 20 -34.77 26.96 3.83
C LEU A 20 -33.56 26.65 2.93
N GLN A 21 -32.45 27.36 3.07
CA GLN A 21 -31.22 27.10 2.30
C GLN A 21 -30.52 25.81 2.78
N ILE A 22 -30.53 25.53 4.08
CA ILE A 22 -29.96 24.28 4.63
C ILE A 22 -30.77 23.05 4.19
N ASN A 23 -32.09 23.17 4.07
CA ASN A 23 -32.95 22.06 3.62
C ASN A 23 -32.95 21.85 2.09
N CYS A 24 -32.21 22.69 1.35
CA CYS A 24 -32.08 22.64 -0.10
C CYS A 24 -30.68 22.19 -0.56
N SER A 25 -29.83 21.67 0.33
CA SER A 25 -28.78 20.76 -0.13
C SER A 25 -29.45 19.45 -0.47
N LYS A 26 -29.84 19.30 -1.74
CA LYS A 26 -30.20 18.00 -2.31
C LYS A 26 -29.15 16.99 -1.83
N ASN A 27 -29.61 15.88 -1.26
CA ASN A 27 -28.82 14.66 -1.24
C ASN A 27 -28.49 14.33 -2.69
N GLU A 28 -27.38 14.87 -3.20
CA GLU A 28 -26.71 14.27 -4.34
C GLU A 28 -26.20 12.93 -3.82
N GLU A 29 -26.97 11.87 -4.06
CA GLU A 29 -26.43 10.52 -4.03
C GLU A 29 -25.12 10.58 -4.84
N ALA A 30 -23.99 10.33 -4.16
CA ALA A 30 -22.69 10.45 -4.77
C ALA A 30 -22.69 9.63 -6.07
N LYS A 31 -22.50 10.31 -7.21
CA LYS A 31 -22.44 9.67 -8.52
C LYS A 31 -21.42 8.54 -8.45
N ALA A 32 -21.84 7.33 -8.79
CA ALA A 32 -20.94 6.18 -8.84
C ALA A 32 -19.77 6.47 -9.80
N MET A 33 -18.55 6.20 -9.35
CA MET A 33 -17.35 6.36 -10.16
C MET A 33 -17.36 5.39 -11.35
N SER A 34 -16.89 5.85 -12.51
CA SER A 34 -16.58 4.99 -13.66
C SER A 34 -15.38 4.08 -13.38
N PRO A 35 -15.20 2.98 -14.15
CA PRO A 35 -14.03 2.11 -14.02
C PRO A 35 -12.70 2.86 -14.10
N ASP A 36 -12.57 3.81 -15.02
CA ASP A 36 -11.35 4.60 -15.21
C ASP A 36 -11.09 5.53 -14.01
N GLU A 37 -12.15 6.14 -13.45
CA GLU A 37 -12.03 6.95 -12.23
C GLU A 37 -11.61 6.11 -11.02
N ILE A 38 -12.09 4.86 -10.93
CA ILE A 38 -11.69 3.91 -9.86
C ILE A 38 -10.21 3.60 -9.96
N VAL A 39 -9.72 3.26 -11.17
CA VAL A 39 -8.30 2.97 -11.41
C VAL A 39 -7.44 4.21 -11.14
N ALA A 40 -7.84 5.39 -11.61
CA ALA A 40 -7.11 6.63 -11.39
C ALA A 40 -7.01 7.02 -9.90
N LYS A 41 -8.10 6.83 -9.14
CA LYS A 41 -8.07 7.02 -7.68
C LYS A 41 -7.14 6.02 -7.01
N GLY A 42 -7.17 4.77 -7.44
CA GLY A 42 -6.27 3.73 -6.96
C GLY A 42 -4.80 4.05 -7.20
N GLU A 43 -4.46 4.50 -8.41
CA GLU A 43 -3.12 4.95 -8.77
C GLU A 43 -2.65 6.08 -7.86
N TYR A 44 -3.50 7.10 -7.67
CA TYR A 44 -3.23 8.22 -6.78
C TYR A 44 -2.91 7.74 -5.35
N LEU A 45 -3.73 6.82 -4.80
CA LEU A 45 -3.52 6.29 -3.45
C LEU A 45 -2.28 5.40 -3.35
N VAL A 46 -1.94 4.64 -4.39
CA VAL A 46 -0.72 3.82 -4.43
C VAL A 46 0.54 4.68 -4.47
N ASN A 47 0.50 5.78 -5.22
CA ASN A 47 1.59 6.73 -5.30
C ASN A 47 1.74 7.53 -3.99
N LEU A 48 0.65 8.08 -3.46
CA LEU A 48 0.64 8.82 -2.19
C LEU A 48 1.01 7.92 -1.00
N GLY A 49 0.55 6.68 -1.03
CA GLY A 49 0.82 5.68 0.00
C GLY A 49 2.23 5.11 -0.04
N GLY A 50 3.06 5.47 -1.04
CA GLY A 50 4.45 5.03 -1.13
C GLY A 50 4.64 3.55 -1.45
N CYS A 51 3.66 2.88 -2.09
CA CYS A 51 3.79 1.44 -2.36
C CYS A 51 4.99 1.14 -3.28
N ASN A 52 5.25 2.02 -4.25
CA ASN A 52 6.39 1.92 -5.17
C ASN A 52 7.74 1.94 -4.44
N ASP A 53 7.84 2.59 -3.28
CA ASP A 53 9.10 2.74 -2.55
C ASP A 53 9.70 1.39 -2.17
N CYS A 54 8.86 0.41 -1.81
CA CYS A 54 9.32 -0.93 -1.45
C CYS A 54 8.97 -1.99 -2.49
N HIS A 55 7.87 -1.83 -3.24
CA HIS A 55 7.39 -2.85 -4.17
C HIS A 55 7.89 -2.67 -5.61
N SER A 56 8.63 -1.59 -5.92
CA SER A 56 9.23 -1.38 -7.24
C SER A 56 10.76 -1.45 -7.16
N PRO A 57 11.42 -2.36 -7.89
CA PRO A 57 12.86 -2.34 -8.08
C PRO A 57 13.36 -0.99 -8.58
N LYS A 58 14.63 -0.68 -8.33
CA LYS A 58 15.22 0.61 -8.69
C LYS A 58 16.38 0.45 -9.67
N VAL A 59 16.47 1.41 -10.59
CA VAL A 59 17.64 1.66 -11.42
C VAL A 59 18.46 2.79 -10.79
N PHE A 60 19.78 2.59 -10.70
CA PHE A 60 20.68 3.59 -10.12
C PHE A 60 21.17 4.53 -11.21
N THR A 61 20.79 5.79 -11.10
CA THR A 61 21.14 6.83 -12.07
C THR A 61 21.97 7.93 -11.39
N GLU A 62 22.47 8.88 -12.17
CA GLU A 62 23.20 10.04 -11.64
C GLU A 62 22.34 10.89 -10.69
N MET A 63 21.01 10.88 -10.86
CA MET A 63 20.06 11.57 -9.98
C MET A 63 19.69 10.75 -8.73
N GLY A 64 20.33 9.59 -8.54
CA GLY A 64 20.01 8.64 -7.50
C GLY A 64 19.12 7.48 -7.98
N PRO A 65 18.61 6.67 -7.04
CA PRO A 65 17.80 5.51 -7.35
C PRO A 65 16.39 5.93 -7.80
N MET A 66 16.01 5.54 -9.01
CA MET A 66 14.67 5.76 -9.57
C MET A 66 13.96 4.43 -9.75
N PHE A 67 12.63 4.41 -9.79
CA PHE A 67 11.89 3.18 -10.06
C PHE A 67 12.21 2.63 -11.46
N ASP A 68 12.42 1.32 -11.55
CA ASP A 68 12.45 0.61 -12.81
C ASP A 68 11.01 0.58 -13.38
N THR A 69 10.73 1.46 -14.34
CA THR A 69 9.40 1.59 -14.95
C THR A 69 8.96 0.32 -15.68
N THR A 70 9.89 -0.57 -16.04
CA THR A 70 9.59 -1.86 -16.66
C THR A 70 9.18 -2.94 -15.65
N LYS A 71 9.35 -2.67 -14.36
CA LYS A 71 9.12 -3.60 -13.24
C LYS A 71 8.34 -2.98 -12.09
N LEU A 72 7.50 -1.98 -12.37
CA LEU A 72 6.71 -1.33 -11.33
C LEU A 72 5.88 -2.35 -10.56
N LEU A 73 5.95 -2.25 -9.24
CA LEU A 73 5.17 -3.03 -8.28
C LEU A 73 5.38 -4.55 -8.39
N SER A 74 6.46 -5.00 -9.04
CA SER A 74 6.77 -6.43 -9.19
C SER A 74 7.44 -7.06 -7.97
N GLY A 75 7.69 -6.29 -6.90
CA GLY A 75 8.37 -6.75 -5.69
C GLY A 75 9.87 -6.91 -5.84
N HIS A 76 10.51 -7.60 -4.89
CA HIS A 76 11.94 -7.88 -4.91
C HIS A 76 12.33 -8.72 -6.14
N PRO A 77 13.36 -8.34 -6.92
CA PRO A 77 13.79 -9.13 -8.07
C PRO A 77 14.25 -10.53 -7.64
N SER A 78 13.62 -11.58 -8.18
CA SER A 78 13.94 -12.98 -7.83
C SER A 78 15.40 -13.37 -8.09
N GLU A 79 16.03 -12.77 -9.10
CA GLU A 79 17.43 -12.99 -9.47
C GLU A 79 18.43 -12.15 -8.65
N ALA A 80 17.95 -11.25 -7.79
CA ALA A 80 18.85 -10.43 -7.00
C ALA A 80 19.63 -11.29 -6.01
N LYS A 81 20.96 -11.17 -6.04
CA LYS A 81 21.82 -11.74 -5.01
C LYS A 81 21.63 -10.93 -3.74
N LEU A 82 21.29 -11.62 -2.65
CA LEU A 82 21.33 -11.00 -1.33
C LEU A 82 22.78 -10.63 -1.05
N PHE A 83 23.01 -9.36 -0.75
CA PHE A 83 24.30 -8.94 -0.20
C PHE A 83 24.57 -9.71 1.09
N PRO A 84 25.84 -9.95 1.46
CA PRO A 84 26.17 -10.56 2.74
C PRO A 84 25.46 -9.81 3.86
N VAL A 85 24.48 -10.48 4.48
CA VAL A 85 23.69 -9.87 5.54
C VAL A 85 24.51 -9.91 6.82
N ASP A 86 24.79 -8.73 7.38
CA ASP A 86 25.38 -8.65 8.71
C ASP A 86 24.36 -9.18 9.74
N THR A 87 24.64 -10.38 10.27
CA THR A 87 23.80 -11.04 11.27
C THR A 87 23.81 -10.32 12.62
N SER A 88 24.71 -9.36 12.85
CA SER A 88 24.67 -8.53 14.06
C SER A 88 23.36 -7.72 14.14
N VAL A 89 22.80 -7.35 12.98
CA VAL A 89 21.60 -6.51 12.87
C VAL A 89 20.36 -7.21 13.39
N THR A 90 20.27 -8.54 13.25
CA THR A 90 19.12 -9.32 13.73
C THR A 90 19.02 -9.33 15.26
N ASN A 91 20.09 -8.93 15.97
CA ASN A 91 20.10 -8.75 17.42
C ASN A 91 20.20 -7.27 17.83
N SER A 92 19.97 -6.33 16.91
CA SER A 92 20.12 -4.89 17.12
C SER A 92 18.78 -4.13 17.02
N LYS A 93 18.81 -2.83 17.32
CA LYS A 93 17.69 -1.90 17.07
C LYS A 93 17.75 -1.24 15.69
N TRP A 94 18.66 -1.69 14.83
CA TRP A 94 18.83 -1.20 13.46
C TRP A 94 18.22 -2.17 12.47
N MET A 95 17.94 -1.66 11.27
CA MET A 95 17.47 -2.45 10.14
C MET A 95 18.37 -2.15 8.95
N HIS A 96 18.79 -3.19 8.22
CA HIS A 96 19.45 -3.04 6.92
C HIS A 96 18.43 -3.21 5.81
N THR A 97 18.70 -2.59 4.68
CA THR A 97 17.85 -2.67 3.49
C THR A 97 18.73 -2.78 2.25
N SER A 98 18.23 -3.43 1.21
CA SER A 98 18.85 -3.37 -0.11
C SER A 98 18.76 -1.96 -0.67
N MET A 99 19.69 -1.59 -1.55
CA MET A 99 19.73 -0.24 -2.14
C MET A 99 18.47 0.09 -2.97
N ASP A 100 17.76 -0.92 -3.46
CA ASP A 100 16.48 -0.77 -4.15
C ASP A 100 15.26 -0.78 -3.21
N LEU A 101 15.47 -0.93 -1.89
CA LEU A 101 14.46 -0.96 -0.83
C LEU A 101 13.46 -2.12 -0.90
N THR A 102 13.80 -3.20 -1.62
CA THR A 102 12.90 -4.35 -1.80
C THR A 102 13.19 -5.52 -0.86
N ALA A 103 14.35 -5.53 -0.18
CA ALA A 103 14.72 -6.54 0.81
C ALA A 103 15.16 -5.88 2.12
N TRP A 104 14.69 -6.41 3.25
CA TRP A 104 14.88 -5.80 4.57
C TRP A 104 15.34 -6.82 5.60
N VAL A 105 16.26 -6.42 6.47
CA VAL A 105 16.84 -7.27 7.51
C VAL A 105 16.67 -6.59 8.86
N GLY A 106 16.06 -7.29 9.80
CA GLY A 106 15.95 -6.83 11.18
C GLY A 106 15.76 -7.99 12.16
N PRO A 107 15.30 -7.72 13.39
CA PRO A 107 15.06 -8.76 14.40
C PRO A 107 14.05 -9.84 14.01
N TRP A 108 13.23 -9.59 12.98
CA TRP A 108 12.31 -10.57 12.38
C TRP A 108 12.96 -11.46 11.31
N GLY A 109 14.24 -11.27 10.99
CA GLY A 109 14.95 -11.97 9.93
C GLY A 109 15.00 -11.15 8.65
N VAL A 110 14.87 -11.81 7.51
CA VAL A 110 14.86 -11.18 6.18
C VAL A 110 13.46 -11.22 5.58
N SER A 111 12.96 -10.07 5.14
CA SER A 111 11.69 -9.93 4.43
C SER A 111 11.93 -9.35 3.04
N PHE A 112 11.05 -9.74 2.11
CA PHE A 112 11.09 -9.31 0.72
C PHE A 112 9.74 -8.71 0.33
N ALA A 113 9.77 -7.60 -0.41
CA ALA A 113 8.57 -6.98 -0.93
C ALA A 113 7.91 -7.90 -1.96
N ALA A 114 6.61 -8.14 -1.81
CA ALA A 114 5.84 -9.03 -2.68
C ALA A 114 5.57 -8.42 -4.07
N ASN A 115 5.34 -9.28 -5.05
CA ASN A 115 4.82 -8.88 -6.35
C ASN A 115 3.34 -8.49 -6.24
N LEU A 116 3.00 -7.24 -6.53
CA LEU A 116 1.64 -6.70 -6.46
C LEU A 116 0.94 -6.64 -7.83
N THR A 117 1.63 -7.03 -8.91
CA THR A 117 1.04 -7.07 -10.26
C THR A 117 -0.01 -8.19 -10.36
N PRO A 118 -0.91 -8.18 -11.36
CA PRO A 118 -1.96 -9.21 -11.48
C PRO A 118 -1.46 -10.54 -12.03
N ASP A 119 -0.16 -10.84 -11.96
CA ASP A 119 0.38 -12.16 -12.32
C ASP A 119 -0.26 -13.25 -11.45
N GLY A 120 -0.78 -14.29 -12.08
CA GLY A 120 -1.48 -15.39 -11.40
C GLY A 120 -0.57 -16.21 -10.48
N PRO A 121 0.55 -16.76 -11.01
CA PRO A 121 1.43 -17.63 -10.22
C PRO A 121 2.24 -16.92 -9.14
N THR A 122 2.63 -15.65 -9.36
CA THR A 122 3.59 -14.97 -8.49
C THR A 122 3.11 -13.67 -7.87
N GLY A 123 1.97 -13.13 -8.32
CA GLY A 123 1.41 -11.86 -7.85
C GLY A 123 -0.01 -11.96 -7.30
N LEU A 124 -0.81 -10.91 -7.55
CA LEU A 124 -2.19 -10.77 -7.08
C LEU A 124 -3.24 -11.32 -8.07
N GLY A 125 -2.83 -12.07 -9.10
CA GLY A 125 -3.74 -12.56 -10.15
C GLY A 125 -4.92 -13.35 -9.60
N ASN A 126 -4.68 -14.18 -8.59
CA ASN A 126 -5.69 -15.03 -7.95
C ASN A 126 -6.35 -14.41 -6.71
N TRP A 127 -6.04 -13.15 -6.38
CA TRP A 127 -6.62 -12.46 -5.24
C TRP A 127 -7.97 -11.85 -5.62
N THR A 128 -8.88 -11.80 -4.65
CA THR A 128 -10.13 -11.04 -4.70
C THR A 128 -10.03 -9.79 -3.83
N ASP A 129 -10.91 -8.81 -4.05
CA ASP A 129 -11.02 -7.61 -3.21
C ASP A 129 -11.14 -7.99 -1.73
N GLU A 130 -12.00 -8.95 -1.41
CA GLU A 130 -12.25 -9.43 -0.04
C GLU A 130 -10.97 -9.96 0.62
N ILE A 131 -10.18 -10.76 -0.12
CA ILE A 131 -8.92 -11.32 0.36
C ILE A 131 -7.89 -10.21 0.54
N PHE A 132 -7.79 -9.29 -0.42
CA PHE A 132 -6.87 -8.16 -0.36
C PHE A 132 -7.18 -7.25 0.84
N ILE A 133 -8.44 -6.83 0.99
CA ILE A 133 -8.90 -6.01 2.11
C ILE A 133 -8.64 -6.72 3.42
N LYS A 134 -9.01 -8.00 3.54
CA LYS A 134 -8.77 -8.78 4.76
C LYS A 134 -7.28 -8.87 5.08
N ALA A 135 -6.42 -9.07 4.08
CA ALA A 135 -4.97 -9.12 4.28
C ALA A 135 -4.43 -7.80 4.83
N ILE A 136 -4.84 -6.66 4.26
CA ILE A 136 -4.44 -5.34 4.75
C ILE A 136 -4.98 -5.06 6.15
N ARG A 137 -6.26 -5.35 6.41
CA ARG A 137 -6.90 -5.12 7.72
C ARG A 137 -6.29 -5.94 8.85
N THR A 138 -5.90 -7.18 8.56
CA THR A 138 -5.41 -8.12 9.58
C THR A 138 -3.89 -8.20 9.65
N GLY A 139 -3.18 -7.65 8.66
CA GLY A 139 -1.74 -7.82 8.54
C GLY A 139 -1.34 -9.28 8.31
N LYS A 140 -2.20 -10.10 7.70
CA LYS A 140 -1.93 -11.52 7.42
C LYS A 140 -1.97 -11.80 5.93
N HIS A 141 -1.05 -12.60 5.42
CA HIS A 141 -1.06 -13.05 4.04
C HIS A 141 -2.38 -13.75 3.72
N MET A 142 -3.05 -13.34 2.63
CA MET A 142 -4.41 -13.78 2.26
C MET A 142 -5.49 -13.56 3.36
N GLY A 143 -5.19 -12.79 4.40
CA GLY A 143 -6.07 -12.54 5.54
C GLY A 143 -6.08 -13.62 6.63
N PHE A 144 -5.29 -14.70 6.50
CA PHE A 144 -5.28 -15.79 7.48
C PHE A 144 -3.93 -16.52 7.64
N GLY A 145 -3.01 -16.37 6.69
CA GLY A 145 -1.69 -16.99 6.74
C GLY A 145 -0.73 -16.29 7.70
N ARG A 146 0.57 -16.38 7.39
CA ARG A 146 1.63 -15.70 8.14
C ARG A 146 1.38 -14.18 8.23
N GLY A 147 1.95 -13.55 9.25
CA GLY A 147 1.99 -12.09 9.33
C GLY A 147 2.68 -11.48 8.10
N ILE A 148 2.17 -10.34 7.64
CA ILE A 148 2.88 -9.40 6.77
C ILE A 148 4.07 -8.88 7.58
N LEU A 149 5.27 -9.07 7.03
CA LEU A 149 6.50 -8.78 7.75
C LEU A 149 6.88 -7.30 7.59
N PRO A 150 7.64 -6.74 8.54
CA PRO A 150 8.17 -5.39 8.40
C PRO A 150 9.05 -5.23 7.15
N PRO A 151 9.18 -4.01 6.62
CA PRO A 151 8.65 -2.76 7.16
C PRO A 151 7.27 -2.38 6.60
N MET A 152 6.56 -3.29 5.93
CA MET A 152 5.27 -2.95 5.29
C MET A 152 4.29 -2.36 6.32
N PRO A 153 3.83 -1.11 6.16
CA PRO A 153 3.05 -0.40 7.17
C PRO A 153 1.55 -0.73 7.05
N TRP A 154 1.21 -2.02 7.09
CA TRP A 154 -0.16 -2.50 6.89
C TRP A 154 -1.16 -1.88 7.89
N GLN A 155 -0.72 -1.54 9.10
CA GLN A 155 -1.55 -0.89 10.12
C GLN A 155 -2.05 0.48 9.66
N ASN A 156 -1.25 1.23 8.90
CA ASN A 156 -1.65 2.53 8.37
C ASN A 156 -2.68 2.35 7.25
N TYR A 157 -2.45 1.42 6.33
CA TYR A 157 -3.41 1.10 5.27
C TYR A 157 -4.69 0.47 5.82
N ALA A 158 -4.63 -0.23 6.96
CA ALA A 158 -5.78 -0.77 7.67
C ALA A 158 -6.71 0.31 8.23
N LEU A 159 -6.36 1.59 8.14
CA LEU A 159 -7.24 2.73 8.48
C LEU A 159 -7.99 3.30 7.28
N LEU A 160 -7.59 2.98 6.05
CA LEU A 160 -8.26 3.47 4.84
C LEU A 160 -9.71 2.99 4.77
N THR A 161 -10.58 3.71 4.06
CA THR A 161 -11.95 3.22 3.84
C THR A 161 -11.94 1.94 3.01
N GLU A 162 -13.02 1.16 3.04
CA GLU A 162 -13.12 -0.02 2.19
C GLU A 162 -13.05 0.36 0.69
N ASP A 163 -13.70 1.46 0.30
CA ASP A 163 -13.68 1.96 -1.07
C ASP A 163 -12.28 2.38 -1.52
N ASP A 164 -11.49 2.99 -0.64
CA ASP A 164 -10.08 3.32 -0.94
C ASP A 164 -9.27 2.04 -1.18
N LEU A 165 -9.42 1.01 -0.33
CA LEU A 165 -8.74 -0.27 -0.53
C LEU A 165 -9.17 -0.98 -1.82
N LYS A 166 -10.46 -0.91 -2.18
CA LYS A 166 -10.96 -1.44 -3.46
C LYS A 166 -10.36 -0.69 -4.64
N THR A 167 -10.26 0.63 -4.58
CA THR A 167 -9.65 1.41 -5.67
C THR A 167 -8.16 1.11 -5.81
N ILE A 168 -7.42 0.99 -4.69
CA ILE A 168 -6.01 0.53 -4.70
C ILE A 168 -5.91 -0.83 -5.40
N PHE A 169 -6.73 -1.79 -4.99
CA PHE A 169 -6.67 -3.13 -5.58
C PHE A 169 -7.05 -3.13 -7.06
N ALA A 170 -8.08 -2.37 -7.46
CA ALA A 170 -8.47 -2.21 -8.86
C ALA A 170 -7.32 -1.65 -9.71
N TYR A 171 -6.59 -0.64 -9.22
CA TYR A 171 -5.39 -0.16 -9.88
C TYR A 171 -4.31 -1.24 -9.99
N LEU A 172 -3.99 -1.94 -8.89
CA LEU A 172 -3.02 -3.04 -8.91
C LEU A 172 -3.41 -4.13 -9.93
N LYS A 173 -4.71 -4.42 -10.07
CA LYS A 173 -5.23 -5.38 -11.04
C LYS A 173 -5.21 -4.88 -12.50
N SER A 174 -5.12 -3.57 -12.71
CA SER A 174 -5.02 -2.96 -14.05
C SER A 174 -3.61 -2.95 -14.63
N LEU A 175 -2.59 -3.17 -13.79
CA LEU A 175 -1.18 -3.17 -14.20
C LEU A 175 -0.85 -4.30 -15.19
N PRO A 176 0.21 -4.15 -16.00
CA PRO A 176 0.80 -5.28 -16.71
C PRO A 176 1.18 -6.40 -15.73
N ALA A 177 0.82 -7.64 -16.06
CA ALA A 177 1.25 -8.80 -15.28
C ALA A 177 2.76 -9.04 -15.48
N ILE A 178 3.49 -9.13 -14.38
CA ILE A 178 4.93 -9.41 -14.39
C ILE A 178 5.18 -10.67 -13.57
N SER A 179 5.68 -11.72 -14.22
CA SER A 179 6.05 -12.94 -13.51
C SER A 179 7.36 -12.73 -12.74
N ASN A 180 7.26 -12.74 -11.40
CA ASN A 180 8.41 -12.59 -10.52
C ASN A 180 8.15 -13.31 -9.18
N LYS A 181 8.72 -14.50 -9.03
CA LYS A 181 8.59 -15.29 -7.80
C LYS A 181 9.58 -14.78 -6.74
N VAL A 182 9.12 -13.84 -5.92
CA VAL A 182 9.88 -13.30 -4.79
C VAL A 182 10.30 -14.44 -3.83
N PRO A 183 11.52 -14.42 -3.28
CA PRO A 183 11.97 -15.41 -2.31
C PRO A 183 11.10 -15.44 -1.04
N ASP A 184 11.04 -16.61 -0.40
CA ASP A 184 10.39 -16.71 0.90
C ASP A 184 11.17 -15.95 1.98
N PRO A 185 10.49 -15.36 2.97
CA PRO A 185 11.16 -14.73 4.10
C PRO A 185 12.08 -15.70 4.85
N ILE A 186 13.21 -15.19 5.33
CA ILE A 186 14.19 -15.98 6.08
C ILE A 186 14.01 -15.66 7.57
N PRO A 187 13.66 -16.63 8.42
CA PRO A 187 13.48 -16.38 9.84
C PRO A 187 14.83 -16.08 10.55
N PRO A 188 14.84 -15.38 11.70
CA PRO A 188 16.06 -14.91 12.36
C PRO A 188 17.09 -16.03 12.62
N ASN A 189 16.61 -17.19 13.06
CA ASN A 189 17.44 -18.35 13.38
C ASN A 189 18.11 -19.00 12.15
N MET A 190 17.69 -18.65 10.94
CA MET A 190 18.22 -19.21 9.69
C MET A 190 19.06 -18.22 8.90
N VAL A 191 19.16 -16.94 9.30
CA VAL A 191 19.89 -15.92 8.54
C VAL A 191 21.35 -16.32 8.34
N ALA A 192 22.07 -16.66 9.41
CA ALA A 192 23.48 -17.09 9.32
C ALA A 192 23.69 -18.36 8.44
N GLN A 193 22.73 -19.29 8.46
CA GLN A 193 22.81 -20.52 7.66
C GLN A 193 22.48 -20.26 6.18
N SER A 194 21.49 -19.41 5.89
CA SER A 194 21.03 -19.10 4.53
C SER A 194 22.08 -18.36 3.69
N LEU A 195 22.95 -17.57 4.33
CA LEU A 195 24.05 -16.85 3.68
C LEU A 195 25.22 -17.76 3.34
N ASN A 196 25.49 -18.77 4.18
CA ASN A 196 26.59 -19.72 3.97
C ASN A 196 26.29 -20.74 2.86
N ILE A 197 25.03 -20.91 2.45
CA ILE A 197 24.64 -21.82 1.37
C ILE A 197 24.82 -21.16 -0.02
N LYS A 198 24.64 -19.84 -0.14
CA LYS A 198 24.82 -19.12 -1.42
C LYS A 198 26.27 -18.72 -1.74
N GLY A 199 27.21 -18.87 -0.79
CA GLY A 199 28.64 -18.65 -1.01
C GLY A 199 29.42 -19.85 -1.55
N LYS A 200 28.74 -20.97 -1.88
CA LYS A 200 29.34 -22.22 -2.35
C LYS A 200 28.89 -22.67 -3.76
N MET A 201 28.19 -21.81 -4.51
CA MET A 201 27.89 -22.05 -5.93
C MET A 201 28.51 -20.97 -6.80
#